data_AF-A0A8J9YEF0-F1
#
_entry.id   AF-A0A8J9YEF0-F1
#
_cell.length_a   1.000
_cell.length_b   1.000
_cell.length_c   1.000
_cell.angle_alpha   90.00
_cell.angle_beta   90.00
_cell.angle_gamma   90.00
#
_symmetry.space_group_name_H-M   'P 1'
#
loop_
_entity.id
_entity.type
_entity.pdbx_description
1 polymer ?
#
loop_
_entity_poly.entity_id
_entity_poly.type
_entity_poly.pdbx_seq_one_letter_code
_entity_poly.pdbx_strand_id
1 'polypeptide(L)'
;MMNYLSWCVNEIEPCDAFEGRRLDGSCNNLKQPSQGAPHTLPHRVLPAVFDEGNKPRKSKTGEELPLSRKVRTTLLSEGRVPDPYFTHIFTYFAVFMSADVLSFHDTINYLFWTKHCCEEKGKTDPKCAGQVIPDDDPVHRFSDVRCLNLTQPYTFQTIGCADKNTTPERASF
;
A
#
# COMPACT_ATOMS: atom_id res chain seq x y z
N MET A 1 -22.21 -7.74 -14.64
CA MET A 1 -20.83 -8.16 -14.93
C MET A 1 -19.99 -6.90 -14.84
N MET A 2 -19.25 -6.68 -13.74
CA MET A 2 -18.40 -5.50 -13.57
C MET A 2 -17.36 -5.50 -14.70
N ASN A 3 -17.33 -4.44 -15.50
CA ASN A 3 -16.41 -4.32 -16.63
C ASN A 3 -15.00 -4.02 -16.08
N TYR A 4 -14.20 -5.07 -15.89
CA TYR A 4 -12.83 -4.96 -15.36
C TYR A 4 -11.91 -4.09 -16.23
N LEU A 5 -12.30 -3.74 -17.47
CA LEU A 5 -11.55 -2.79 -18.30
C LEU A 5 -11.34 -1.43 -17.61
N SER A 6 -12.30 -0.95 -16.82
CA SER A 6 -12.22 0.38 -16.21
C SER A 6 -11.11 0.53 -15.17
N TRP A 7 -10.53 -0.59 -14.70
CA TRP A 7 -9.46 -0.60 -13.70
C TRP A 7 -8.07 -0.60 -14.35
N CYS A 8 -8.00 -0.97 -15.63
CA CYS A 8 -6.76 -1.18 -16.35
C CYS A 8 -6.47 -0.06 -17.35
N VAL A 9 -7.52 0.63 -17.81
CA VAL A 9 -7.43 1.66 -18.85
C VAL A 9 -8.29 2.85 -18.43
N ASN A 10 -7.72 4.05 -18.57
CA ASN A 10 -8.46 5.30 -18.46
C ASN A 10 -8.93 5.73 -19.85
N GLU A 11 -10.24 5.78 -20.04
CA GLU A 11 -10.85 6.40 -21.22
C GLU A 11 -10.91 7.91 -20.99
N ILE A 12 -10.15 8.68 -21.78
CA ILE A 12 -9.99 10.13 -21.59
C ILE A 12 -10.57 10.85 -22.80
N GLU A 13 -11.58 11.69 -22.55
CA GLU A 13 -12.13 12.59 -23.55
C GLU A 13 -11.09 13.64 -23.99
N PRO A 14 -11.14 14.14 -25.24
CA PRO A 14 -10.20 15.14 -25.74
C PRO A 14 -10.02 16.32 -24.78
N CYS A 15 -8.77 16.70 -24.50
CA CYS A 15 -8.46 17.79 -23.59
C CYS A 15 -8.67 19.17 -24.24
N ASP A 16 -9.13 20.13 -23.46
CA ASP A 16 -9.15 21.55 -23.82
C ASP A 16 -8.17 22.32 -22.92
N ALA A 17 -7.29 23.12 -23.51
CA ALA A 17 -6.31 23.89 -22.76
C ALA A 17 -6.93 24.96 -21.85
N PHE A 18 -8.20 25.32 -22.08
CA PHE A 18 -8.91 26.35 -21.33
C PHE A 18 -9.98 25.78 -20.38
N GLU A 19 -10.10 24.46 -20.25
CA GLU A 19 -11.04 23.84 -19.31
C GLU A 19 -10.54 23.90 -17.86
N GLY A 20 -11.47 23.74 -16.91
CA GLY A 20 -11.15 23.57 -15.50
C GLY A 20 -10.61 22.16 -15.19
N ARG A 21 -10.14 21.94 -13.96
CA ARG A 21 -9.70 20.60 -13.54
C ARG A 21 -10.85 19.61 -13.62
N ARG A 22 -10.62 18.47 -14.27
CA ARG A 22 -11.57 17.36 -14.32
C ARG A 22 -11.55 16.59 -12.99
N LEU A 23 -12.68 16.00 -12.62
CA LEU A 23 -12.82 15.20 -11.40
C LEU A 23 -12.00 13.91 -11.44
N ASP A 24 -11.79 13.37 -12.63
CA ASP A 24 -10.96 12.18 -12.86
C ASP A 24 -9.46 12.52 -12.95
N GLY A 25 -9.05 13.77 -12.67
CA GLY A 25 -7.65 14.21 -12.72
C GLY A 25 -7.01 14.19 -14.12
N SER A 26 -7.76 13.84 -15.17
CA SER A 26 -7.25 13.82 -16.53
C SER A 26 -7.01 15.23 -17.09
N CYS A 27 -6.23 15.32 -18.16
CA CYS A 27 -5.95 16.56 -18.90
C CYS A 27 -5.19 17.66 -18.12
N ASN A 28 -4.72 17.40 -16.90
CA ASN A 28 -3.80 18.28 -16.19
C ASN A 28 -2.45 18.41 -16.95
N ASN A 29 -2.05 17.35 -17.68
CA ASN A 29 -0.96 17.40 -18.66
C ASN A 29 -1.50 17.15 -20.07
N LEU A 30 -1.55 18.19 -20.91
CA LEU A 30 -2.08 18.11 -22.28
C LEU A 30 -1.29 17.16 -23.21
N LYS A 31 -0.02 16.88 -22.91
CA LYS A 31 0.80 15.94 -23.70
C LYS A 31 0.62 14.50 -23.25
N GLN A 32 0.34 14.29 -21.96
CA GLN A 32 0.08 12.98 -21.36
C GLN A 32 -1.17 13.07 -20.49
N PRO A 33 -2.37 13.01 -21.09
CA PRO A 33 -3.62 13.31 -20.40
C PRO A 33 -3.91 12.46 -19.17
N SER A 34 -3.38 11.23 -19.09
CA SER A 34 -3.56 10.32 -17.96
C SER A 34 -2.58 10.57 -16.81
N GLN A 35 -1.56 11.40 -16.98
CA GLN A 35 -0.50 11.53 -15.98
C GLN A 35 -1.03 12.18 -14.70
N GLY A 36 -1.02 11.41 -13.60
CA GLY A 36 -1.52 11.85 -12.30
C GLY A 36 -3.03 11.64 -12.10
N ALA A 37 -3.72 11.06 -13.08
CA ALA A 37 -5.08 10.57 -12.93
C ALA A 37 -5.11 9.29 -12.05
N PRO A 38 -6.23 8.96 -11.38
CA PRO A 38 -6.40 7.69 -10.71
C PRO A 38 -6.35 6.53 -11.71
N HIS A 39 -6.25 5.30 -11.21
CA HIS A 39 -6.08 4.09 -12.02
C HIS A 39 -4.86 4.12 -12.96
N THR A 40 -3.87 4.97 -12.66
CA THR A 40 -2.56 4.95 -13.32
C THR A 40 -1.48 4.39 -12.42
N LEU A 41 -0.41 3.92 -13.05
CA LEU A 41 0.73 3.35 -12.37
C LEU A 41 1.50 4.44 -11.62
N PRO A 42 1.76 4.29 -10.31
CA PRO A 42 2.63 5.19 -9.58
C PRO A 42 4.02 5.24 -10.22
N HIS A 43 4.58 6.44 -10.31
CA HIS A 43 5.91 6.61 -10.88
C HIS A 43 7.00 6.05 -9.95
N ARG A 44 7.81 5.11 -10.45
CA ARG A 44 8.99 4.59 -9.74
C ARG A 44 10.19 5.49 -9.98
N VAL A 45 10.60 6.22 -8.95
CA VAL A 45 11.86 7.00 -8.97
C VAL A 45 13.08 6.08 -8.96
N LEU A 46 12.97 4.88 -8.38
CA LEU A 46 14.01 3.86 -8.34
C LEU A 46 13.46 2.49 -8.77
N PRO A 47 14.29 1.60 -9.34
CA PRO A 47 13.88 0.24 -9.69
C PRO A 47 13.33 -0.53 -8.48
N ALA A 48 12.34 -1.38 -8.72
CA ALA A 48 11.81 -2.24 -7.68
C ALA A 48 12.84 -3.29 -7.26
N VAL A 49 12.84 -3.66 -5.98
CA VAL A 49 13.73 -4.70 -5.44
C VAL A 49 12.92 -5.72 -4.68
N PHE A 50 12.85 -6.93 -5.24
CA PHE A 50 12.18 -8.09 -4.68
C PHE A 50 13.13 -9.27 -4.63
N ASP A 51 12.79 -10.27 -3.83
CA ASP A 51 13.40 -11.60 -3.92
C ASP A 51 12.68 -12.44 -5.00
N GLU A 52 13.14 -13.68 -5.21
CA GLU A 52 12.57 -14.60 -6.17
C GLU A 52 11.05 -14.74 -6.03
N GLY A 53 10.34 -14.70 -7.17
CA GLY A 53 8.89 -14.82 -7.20
C GLY A 53 8.16 -13.63 -6.58
N ASN A 54 8.73 -12.42 -6.65
CA ASN A 54 8.15 -11.17 -6.14
C ASN A 54 7.93 -11.16 -4.62
N LYS A 55 8.73 -11.96 -3.88
CA LYS A 55 8.71 -11.98 -2.41
C LYS A 55 9.41 -10.74 -1.84
N PRO A 56 9.18 -10.41 -0.55
CA PRO A 56 9.95 -9.39 0.13
C PRO A 56 11.46 -9.63 -0.04
N ARG A 57 12.21 -8.57 -0.33
CA ARG A 57 13.66 -8.65 -0.51
C ARG A 57 14.37 -9.19 0.73
N LYS A 58 15.50 -9.86 0.51
CA LYS A 58 16.42 -10.24 1.59
C LYS A 58 17.37 -9.11 1.98
N SER A 59 18.08 -9.29 3.08
CA SER A 59 19.18 -8.42 3.50
C SER A 59 20.35 -8.45 2.51
N LYS A 60 21.32 -7.55 2.66
CA LYS A 60 22.52 -7.53 1.82
C LYS A 60 23.40 -8.78 1.98
N THR A 61 23.27 -9.49 3.11
CA THR A 61 24.00 -10.73 3.39
C THR A 61 23.26 -11.98 2.90
N GLY A 62 22.05 -11.84 2.36
CA GLY A 62 21.21 -12.96 1.92
C GLY A 62 20.29 -13.54 3.01
N GLU A 63 20.37 -13.03 4.24
CA GLU A 63 19.51 -13.40 5.36
C GLU A 63 18.13 -12.72 5.28
N GLU A 64 17.12 -13.32 5.91
CA GLU A 64 15.79 -12.73 6.05
C GLU A 64 15.84 -11.39 6.80
N LEU A 65 14.93 -10.48 6.46
CA LEU A 65 14.80 -9.21 7.17
C LEU A 65 14.17 -9.43 8.56
N PRO A 66 14.55 -8.63 9.58
CA PRO A 66 13.93 -8.72 10.89
C PRO A 66 12.43 -8.45 10.82
N LEU A 67 11.67 -9.10 11.71
CA LEU A 67 10.23 -8.88 11.83
C LEU A 67 9.94 -7.39 12.03
N SER A 68 9.01 -6.83 11.26
CA SER A 68 8.61 -5.43 11.34
C SER A 68 8.22 -5.04 12.78
N ARG A 69 7.54 -5.95 13.48
CA ARG A 69 7.13 -5.78 14.88
C ARG A 69 8.32 -5.68 15.81
N LYS A 70 9.36 -6.51 15.63
CA LYS A 70 10.59 -6.47 16.42
C LYS A 70 11.34 -5.17 16.20
N VAL A 71 11.45 -4.71 14.95
CA VAL A 71 12.07 -3.41 14.61
C VAL A 71 11.30 -2.28 15.29
N ARG A 72 9.96 -2.28 15.18
CA ARG A 72 9.10 -1.27 15.79
C ARG A 72 9.26 -1.22 17.30
N THR A 73 9.25 -2.36 18.01
CA THR A 73 9.33 -2.39 19.47
C THR A 73 10.73 -2.13 20.02
N THR A 74 11.77 -2.35 19.21
CA THR A 74 13.16 -2.13 19.63
C THR A 74 13.63 -0.71 19.34
N LEU A 75 13.23 -0.13 18.21
CA LEU A 75 13.78 1.16 17.74
C LEU A 75 12.89 2.37 18.03
N LEU A 76 11.56 2.20 18.02
CA LEU A 76 10.63 3.32 18.18
C LEU A 76 10.13 3.40 19.62
N SER A 77 10.46 4.50 20.30
CA SER A 77 9.92 4.79 21.62
C SER A 77 8.44 5.16 21.53
N GLU A 78 7.66 4.70 22.51
CA GLU A 78 6.26 5.08 22.66
C GLU A 78 6.09 6.04 23.83
N GLY A 79 5.32 7.09 23.62
CA GLY A 79 5.01 8.06 24.65
C GLY A 79 4.14 9.19 24.12
N ARG A 80 3.46 9.89 25.02
CA ARG A 80 2.79 11.15 24.70
C ARG A 80 3.75 12.29 25.02
N VAL A 81 4.37 12.84 23.98
CA VAL A 81 5.29 13.97 24.11
C VAL A 81 4.64 15.16 23.40
N PRO A 82 4.27 16.23 24.13
CA PRO A 82 3.73 17.43 23.51
C PRO A 82 4.84 18.16 22.74
N ASP A 83 4.49 18.67 21.55
CA ASP A 83 5.39 19.50 20.76
C ASP A 83 5.17 20.98 21.11
N PRO A 84 6.24 21.77 21.36
CA PRO A 84 6.10 23.18 21.74
C PRO A 84 5.78 24.12 20.56
N TYR A 85 5.92 23.66 19.31
CA TYR A 85 5.75 24.47 18.11
C TYR A 85 4.53 24.04 17.27
N PHE A 86 4.23 22.75 17.23
CA PHE A 86 3.13 22.21 16.45
C PHE A 86 1.88 21.99 17.28
N THR A 87 0.75 22.50 16.79
CA THR A 87 -0.55 22.14 17.35
C THR A 87 -1.03 20.81 16.75
N HIS A 88 -2.00 20.17 17.41
CA HIS A 88 -2.58 18.91 16.92
C HIS A 88 -3.17 19.00 15.50
N ILE A 89 -3.49 20.20 14.99
CA ILE A 89 -4.00 20.37 13.62
C ILE A 89 -3.02 19.85 12.58
N PHE A 90 -1.71 19.89 12.87
CA PHE A 90 -0.67 19.41 11.95
C PHE A 90 -0.86 17.92 11.63
N THR A 91 -1.11 17.09 12.65
CA THR A 91 -1.33 15.65 12.45
C THR A 91 -2.58 15.38 11.63
N TYR A 92 -3.68 16.09 11.91
CA TYR A 92 -4.92 15.93 11.14
C TYR A 92 -4.76 16.39 9.69
N PHE A 93 -4.08 17.52 9.47
CA PHE A 93 -3.80 18.01 8.13
C PHE A 93 -2.90 17.05 7.34
N ALA A 94 -1.91 16.42 8.00
CA ALA A 94 -1.06 15.41 7.35
C ALA A 94 -1.87 14.18 6.90
N VAL A 95 -2.83 13.72 7.71
CA VAL A 95 -3.74 12.63 7.33
C VAL A 95 -4.71 13.07 6.23
N PHE A 96 -5.22 14.31 6.27
CA PHE A 96 -6.06 14.86 5.22
C PHE A 96 -5.31 14.93 3.87
N MET A 97 -4.08 15.44 3.86
CA MET A 97 -3.26 15.51 2.65
C MET A 97 -2.87 14.13 2.12
N SER A 98 -2.56 13.17 3.00
CA SER A 98 -2.27 11.80 2.54
C SER A 98 -3.50 11.14 1.95
N ALA A 99 -4.69 11.45 2.47
CA ALA A 99 -5.97 10.98 1.92
C ALA A 99 -6.29 11.54 0.54
N ASP A 100 -5.88 12.77 0.28
CA ASP A 100 -6.11 13.45 -1.00
C ASP A 100 -5.21 12.90 -2.11
N VAL A 101 -3.96 12.56 -1.77
CA VAL A 101 -2.93 12.19 -2.77
C VAL A 101 -2.73 10.68 -2.92
N LEU A 102 -3.09 9.88 -1.91
CA LEU A 102 -2.83 8.44 -1.88
C LEU A 102 -4.11 7.63 -1.77
N SER A 103 -4.07 6.43 -2.33
CA SER A 103 -5.17 5.48 -2.25
C SER A 103 -5.17 4.70 -0.93
N PHE A 104 -6.32 4.61 -0.26
CA PHE A 104 -6.51 3.84 0.97
C PHE A 104 -7.14 2.45 0.77
N HIS A 105 -7.32 2.00 -0.47
CA HIS A 105 -8.00 0.73 -0.74
C HIS A 105 -7.32 -0.48 -0.08
N ASP A 106 -6.00 -0.47 0.05
CA ASP A 106 -5.26 -1.52 0.76
C ASP A 106 -5.62 -1.57 2.25
N THR A 107 -5.82 -0.40 2.88
CA THR A 107 -6.28 -0.30 4.27
C THR A 107 -7.68 -0.86 4.43
N ILE A 108 -8.58 -0.52 3.49
CA ILE A 108 -9.93 -1.06 3.47
C ILE A 108 -9.90 -2.59 3.27
N ASN A 109 -9.00 -3.11 2.42
CA ASN A 109 -8.84 -4.54 2.17
C ASN A 109 -8.57 -5.35 3.43
N TYR A 110 -7.52 -5.02 4.19
CA TYR A 110 -7.18 -5.81 5.38
C TYR A 110 -8.12 -5.55 6.56
N LEU A 111 -8.74 -4.36 6.66
CA LEU A 111 -9.68 -4.04 7.75
C LEU A 111 -11.06 -4.66 7.56
N PHE A 112 -11.53 -4.81 6.33
CA PHE A 112 -12.92 -5.21 6.06
C PHE A 112 -13.06 -6.49 5.24
N TRP A 113 -12.19 -6.74 4.27
CA TRP A 113 -12.39 -7.77 3.25
C TRP A 113 -11.59 -9.05 3.50
N THR A 114 -10.29 -8.94 3.71
CA THR A 114 -9.38 -10.08 3.84
C THR A 114 -8.88 -10.16 5.28
N LYS A 115 -9.63 -10.89 6.12
CA LYS A 115 -9.36 -11.02 7.56
C LYS A 115 -8.73 -12.35 7.97
N HIS A 116 -8.40 -13.22 7.03
CA HIS A 116 -7.90 -14.56 7.33
C HIS A 116 -6.37 -14.69 7.25
N CYS A 117 -5.60 -13.59 7.14
CA CYS A 117 -4.16 -13.69 6.92
C CYS A 117 -3.36 -14.21 8.12
N CYS A 118 -3.96 -14.30 9.30
CA CYS A 118 -3.38 -14.93 10.48
C CYS A 118 -3.91 -16.34 10.74
N GLU A 119 -4.84 -16.83 9.93
CA GLU A 119 -5.39 -18.18 10.01
C GLU A 119 -4.57 -19.14 9.13
N GLU A 120 -4.77 -20.45 9.29
CA GLU A 120 -4.10 -21.46 8.44
C GLU A 120 -4.34 -21.22 6.94
N LYS A 121 -5.54 -20.76 6.57
CA LYS A 121 -5.88 -20.38 5.20
C LYS A 121 -5.02 -19.23 4.67
N GLY A 122 -4.61 -18.30 5.53
CA GLY A 122 -3.78 -17.16 5.17
C GLY A 122 -2.34 -17.52 4.82
N LYS A 123 -1.82 -18.64 5.36
CA LYS A 123 -0.42 -19.05 5.15
C LYS A 123 -0.11 -19.42 3.69
N THR A 124 -1.11 -19.87 2.94
CA THR A 124 -0.98 -20.24 1.53
C THR A 124 -1.60 -19.21 0.57
N ASP A 125 -2.25 -18.18 1.11
CA ASP A 125 -2.87 -17.13 0.30
C ASP A 125 -1.82 -16.09 -0.13
N PRO A 126 -1.50 -15.96 -1.43
CA PRO A 126 -0.52 -14.99 -1.91
C PRO A 126 -0.94 -13.54 -1.68
N LYS A 127 -2.21 -13.27 -1.35
CA LYS A 127 -2.70 -11.93 -0.98
C LYS A 127 -2.37 -11.56 0.46
N CYS A 128 -1.89 -12.50 1.26
CA CYS A 128 -1.63 -12.29 2.67
C CYS A 128 -0.17 -11.89 2.94
N ALA A 129 -0.01 -11.01 3.92
CA ALA A 129 1.27 -10.52 4.41
C ALA A 129 1.24 -10.45 5.95
N GLY A 130 0.64 -11.46 6.60
CA GLY A 130 0.43 -11.50 8.04
C GLY A 130 1.70 -11.21 8.81
N GLN A 131 1.61 -10.31 9.79
CA GLN A 131 2.77 -9.84 10.54
C GLN A 131 2.95 -10.70 11.79
N VAL A 132 4.00 -11.51 11.80
CA VAL A 132 4.35 -12.36 12.94
C VAL A 132 4.78 -11.51 14.13
N ILE A 133 4.26 -11.84 15.31
CA ILE A 133 4.62 -11.20 16.57
C ILE A 133 5.60 -12.13 17.30
N PRO A 134 6.79 -11.62 17.70
CA PRO A 134 7.76 -12.44 18.43
C PRO A 134 7.27 -12.76 19.84
N ASP A 135 7.72 -13.88 20.42
CA ASP A 135 7.32 -14.31 21.77
C ASP A 135 7.73 -13.32 22.87
N ASP A 136 8.83 -12.59 22.65
CA ASP A 136 9.33 -11.57 23.56
C ASP A 136 8.71 -10.18 23.34
N ASP A 137 7.59 -10.10 22.61
CA ASP A 137 6.89 -8.84 22.37
C ASP A 137 6.44 -8.17 23.68
N PRO A 138 6.79 -6.89 23.92
CA PRO A 138 6.48 -6.23 25.19
C PRO A 138 4.98 -6.11 25.48
N VAL A 139 4.13 -6.08 24.45
CA VAL A 139 2.67 -5.95 24.56
C VAL A 139 2.01 -7.33 24.58
N HIS A 140 2.44 -8.24 23.70
CA HIS A 140 1.74 -9.50 23.46
C HIS A 140 2.35 -10.73 24.14
N ARG A 141 3.50 -10.62 24.84
CA ARG A 141 4.16 -11.74 25.55
C ARG A 141 3.28 -12.51 26.53
N PHE A 142 2.25 -11.87 27.07
CA PHE A 142 1.30 -12.49 28.02
C PHE A 142 -0.08 -12.78 27.39
N SER A 143 -0.21 -12.65 26.08
CA SER A 143 -1.42 -12.98 25.32
C SER A 143 -1.12 -14.09 24.32
N ASP A 144 -2.16 -14.71 23.78
CA ASP A 144 -2.04 -15.72 22.72
C ASP A 144 -1.96 -15.12 21.30
N VAL A 145 -1.89 -13.79 21.19
CA VAL A 145 -1.79 -13.12 19.90
C VAL A 145 -0.38 -13.28 19.34
N ARG A 146 -0.24 -14.00 18.22
CA ARG A 146 1.04 -14.25 17.53
C ARG A 146 1.11 -13.75 16.09
N CYS A 147 0.03 -13.15 15.60
CA CYS A 147 -0.02 -12.57 14.26
C CYS A 147 -0.95 -11.36 14.25
N LEU A 148 -0.55 -10.31 13.53
CA LEU A 148 -1.39 -9.19 13.16
C LEU A 148 -1.78 -9.30 11.69
N ASN A 149 -3.06 -9.10 11.43
CA ASN A 149 -3.65 -9.24 10.11
C ASN A 149 -3.14 -8.17 9.16
N LEU A 150 -2.65 -8.58 7.99
CA LEU A 150 -2.20 -7.66 6.95
C LEU A 150 -2.24 -8.35 5.60
N THR A 151 -2.64 -7.59 4.57
CA THR A 151 -2.65 -8.04 3.18
C THR A 151 -1.49 -7.45 2.40
N GLN A 152 -1.07 -8.14 1.34
CA GLN A 152 -0.30 -7.53 0.27
C GLN A 152 -1.13 -6.40 -0.38
N PRO A 153 -0.48 -5.33 -0.86
CA PRO A 153 -1.16 -4.29 -1.59
C PRO A 153 -1.71 -4.82 -2.93
N TYR A 154 -2.81 -4.23 -3.40
CA TYR A 154 -3.26 -4.49 -4.75
C TYR A 154 -2.25 -4.01 -5.77
N THR A 155 -2.03 -4.84 -6.78
CA THR A 155 -1.19 -4.55 -7.93
C THR A 155 -1.95 -4.76 -9.23
N PHE A 156 -1.48 -4.15 -10.31
CA PHE A 156 -2.03 -4.36 -11.66
C PHE A 156 -2.05 -5.85 -12.02
N GLN A 157 -1.08 -6.63 -11.55
CA GLN A 157 -1.01 -8.09 -11.72
C GLN A 157 -2.11 -8.83 -10.95
N THR A 158 -2.41 -8.42 -9.72
CA THR A 158 -3.46 -9.04 -8.91
C THR A 158 -4.88 -8.69 -9.40
N ILE A 159 -5.03 -7.54 -10.05
CA ILE A 159 -6.29 -7.06 -10.63
C ILE A 159 -6.52 -7.68 -12.02
N GLY A 160 -5.45 -8.10 -12.71
CA GLY A 160 -5.51 -8.68 -14.06
C GLY A 160 -5.23 -7.69 -15.18
N CYS A 161 -4.68 -6.52 -14.87
CA CYS A 161 -4.26 -5.51 -15.84
C CYS A 161 -2.86 -5.74 -16.41
N ALA A 162 -2.05 -6.58 -15.75
CA ALA A 162 -0.71 -6.93 -16.20
C ALA A 162 -0.42 -8.42 -15.94
N ASP A 163 0.53 -8.99 -16.69
CA ASP A 163 0.94 -10.39 -16.50
C ASP A 163 1.57 -10.62 -15.14
N LYS A 164 1.20 -11.75 -14.49
CA LYS A 164 1.69 -12.12 -13.15
C LYS A 164 3.21 -12.28 -13.06
N ASN A 165 3.89 -12.51 -14.18
CA ASN A 165 5.33 -12.69 -14.25
C ASN A 165 6.12 -11.38 -14.35
N THR A 166 5.42 -10.23 -14.46
CA THR A 166 6.05 -8.91 -14.47
C THR A 166 6.30 -8.38 -13.06
N THR A 167 7.15 -7.37 -12.95
CA THR A 167 7.43 -6.68 -11.68
C THR A 167 6.13 -6.09 -11.11
N PRO A 168 5.74 -6.40 -9.86
CA PRO A 168 4.49 -5.95 -9.27
C PRO A 168 4.40 -4.43 -9.24
N GLU A 169 3.33 -3.89 -9.81
CA GLU A 169 3.05 -2.46 -9.81
C GLU A 169 1.82 -2.17 -8.97
N ARG A 170 1.98 -1.37 -7.90
CA ARG A 170 0.88 -1.06 -6.99
C ARG A 170 -0.22 -0.32 -7.74
N ALA A 171 -1.47 -0.73 -7.53
CA ALA A 171 -2.60 -0.03 -8.09
C ALA A 171 -2.90 1.21 -7.25
N SER A 172 -3.05 2.36 -7.92
CA SER A 172 -3.62 3.56 -7.33
C SER A 172 -5.05 3.68 -7.81
N PHE A 173 -6.01 3.58 -6.89
CA PHE A 173 -7.43 3.81 -7.17
C PHE A 173 -7.82 5.21 -6.74
#